data_AF-A0AAV1W0L8-F1
#
_entry.id   AF-A0AAV1W0L8-F1
#
_cell.length_a   1.000
_cell.length_b   1.000
_cell.length_c   1.000
_cell.angle_alpha   90.00
_cell.angle_beta   90.00
_cell.angle_gamma   90.00
#
_symmetry.space_group_name_H-M   'P 1'
#
loop_
_entity.id
_entity.type
_entity.pdbx_description
1 polymer ?
#
loop_
_entity_poly.entity_id
_entity_poly.type
_entity_poly.pdbx_seq_one_letter_code
_entity_poly.pdbx_strand_id
1 'polypeptide(L)'
;MAKLTLMHIFALFLLLAGIFITSEAKGDASPRGTHYERFSVGGCIPKKCQNDCVRTHQPKGRTGIEGICVKTENKTIDCWCGYDMF
;
A
#
# COMPACT_ATOMS: atom_id res chain seq x y z
N MET A 1 23.43 42.46 20.70
CA MET A 1 22.07 41.88 20.69
C MET A 1 21.90 40.85 19.56
N ALA A 2 22.83 39.91 19.41
CA ALA A 2 22.84 38.90 18.33
C ALA A 2 22.54 37.47 18.82
N LYS A 3 22.31 37.31 20.13
CA LYS A 3 22.12 36.00 20.78
C LYS A 3 20.67 35.52 20.71
N LEU A 4 19.71 36.43 20.54
CA LEU A 4 18.28 36.13 20.44
C LEU A 4 17.89 35.66 19.03
N THR A 5 18.55 36.16 18.00
CA THR A 5 18.28 35.81 16.59
C THR A 5 18.77 34.41 16.23
N LEU A 6 19.89 33.96 16.80
CA LEU A 6 20.41 32.61 16.57
C LEU A 6 19.48 31.52 17.13
N MET A 7 18.92 31.74 18.32
CA MET A 7 17.97 30.79 18.94
C MET A 7 16.70 30.65 18.12
N HIS A 8 16.21 31.75 17.52
CA HIS A 8 15.00 31.74 16.69
C HIS A 8 15.21 31.08 15.33
N ILE A 9 16.38 31.28 14.72
CA ILE A 9 16.74 30.60 13.46
C ILE A 9 16.84 29.09 13.68
N PHE A 10 17.46 28.65 14.78
CA PHE A 10 17.58 27.22 15.10
C PHE A 10 16.21 26.56 15.33
N ALA A 11 15.29 27.24 16.01
CA ALA A 11 13.92 26.76 16.17
C ALA A 11 13.17 26.64 14.83
N LEU A 12 13.42 27.56 13.89
CA LEU A 12 12.84 27.51 12.55
C LEU A 12 13.34 26.29 11.75
N PHE A 13 14.63 25.96 11.85
CA PHE A 13 15.21 24.77 11.23
C PHE A 13 14.66 23.46 11.80
N LEU A 14 14.47 23.38 13.13
CA LEU A 14 13.87 22.20 13.76
C LEU A 14 12.39 22.02 13.39
N LEU A 15 11.64 23.12 13.28
CA LEU A 15 10.26 23.09 12.80
C LEU A 15 10.18 22.62 11.34
N LEU A 16 11.06 23.12 10.47
CA LEU A 16 11.15 22.69 9.06
C LEU A 16 11.55 21.21 8.92
N ALA A 17 12.47 20.71 9.75
CA ALA A 17 12.86 19.30 9.75
C ALA A 17 11.71 18.35 10.16
N GLY A 18 10.78 18.81 11.02
CA GLY A 18 9.61 18.03 11.42
C GLY A 18 8.57 17.82 10.30
N ILE A 19 8.55 18.68 9.29
CA ILE A 19 7.56 18.62 8.19
C ILE A 19 7.91 17.52 7.17
N PHE A 20 9.19 17.15 7.06
CA PHE A 20 9.66 16.14 6.10
C PHE A 20 9.43 14.68 6.54
N ILE A 21 8.90 14.42 7.74
CA ILE A 21 8.55 13.05 8.20
C ILE A 21 7.10 12.67 7.82
N THR A 22 6.48 13.36 6.85
CA THR A 22 5.10 13.04 6.42
C THR A 22 4.95 12.76 4.93
N SER A 23 6.02 12.86 4.15
CA SER A 23 6.00 12.42 2.76
C SER A 23 6.48 10.99 2.67
N GLU A 24 5.69 10.16 2.00
CA GLU A 24 5.96 8.77 1.59
C GLU A 24 5.82 7.66 2.65
N ALA A 25 4.66 7.63 3.31
CA ALA A 25 4.04 6.34 3.62
C ALA A 25 2.74 6.18 2.82
N LYS A 26 2.85 6.18 1.48
CA LYS A 26 2.07 5.22 0.68
C LYS A 26 2.75 3.84 0.82
N GLY A 27 3.04 3.44 2.06
CA GLY A 27 3.14 2.04 2.37
C GLY A 27 1.70 1.59 2.41
N ASP A 28 1.32 0.78 1.43
CA ASP A 28 0.23 -0.16 1.61
C ASP A 28 0.35 -0.70 3.03
N ALA A 29 -0.52 -0.22 3.92
CA ALA A 29 -0.66 -0.76 5.24
C ALA A 29 -1.30 -2.13 5.07
N SER A 30 -0.53 -3.09 4.57
CA SER A 30 -0.79 -4.50 4.74
C SER A 30 -0.29 -4.84 6.15
N PRO A 31 -1.19 -4.97 7.12
CA PRO A 31 -0.81 -5.22 8.49
C PRO A 31 -0.40 -6.70 8.57
N ARG A 32 0.91 -6.99 8.54
CA ARG A 32 1.50 -8.33 8.61
C ARG A 32 1.19 -9.22 7.38
N GLY A 33 2.23 -9.50 6.59
CA GLY A 33 2.37 -10.74 5.80
C GLY A 33 1.61 -10.86 4.48
N THR A 34 0.54 -10.11 4.25
CA THR A 34 -0.28 -10.31 3.04
C THR A 34 0.23 -9.45 1.87
N HIS A 35 0.79 -10.09 0.85
CA HIS A 35 1.21 -9.44 -0.39
C HIS A 35 0.03 -9.35 -1.35
N TYR A 36 -0.17 -8.17 -1.94
CA TYR A 36 -1.20 -7.93 -2.94
C TYR A 36 -0.58 -7.80 -4.33
N GLU A 37 -1.04 -8.60 -5.29
CA GLU A 37 -0.67 -8.47 -6.69
C GLU A 37 -1.87 -8.21 -7.58
N ARG A 38 -1.73 -7.29 -8.54
CA ARG A 38 -2.80 -6.97 -9.50
C ARG A 38 -2.86 -8.08 -10.56
N PHE A 39 -3.98 -8.79 -10.60
CA PHE A 39 -4.16 -9.96 -11.45
C PHE A 39 -4.84 -9.65 -12.78
N SER A 40 -5.85 -8.77 -12.79
CA SER A 40 -6.58 -8.42 -14.02
C SER A 40 -7.05 -6.98 -14.01
N VAL A 41 -7.02 -6.34 -15.18
CA VAL A 41 -7.38 -4.93 -15.39
C VAL A 41 -8.65 -4.85 -16.24
N GLY A 42 -9.59 -3.97 -15.85
CA GLY A 42 -10.73 -3.63 -16.70
C GLY A 42 -11.91 -4.59 -16.63
N GLY A 43 -11.98 -5.44 -15.60
CA GLY A 43 -13.11 -6.32 -15.36
C GLY A 43 -12.87 -7.20 -14.15
N CYS A 44 -13.74 -7.08 -13.14
CA CYS A 44 -13.67 -7.91 -11.95
C CYS A 44 -15.03 -8.51 -11.62
N ILE A 45 -15.06 -9.84 -11.51
CA ILE A 45 -16.21 -10.60 -11.01
C ILE A 45 -15.74 -11.25 -9.70
N PRO A 46 -16.30 -10.89 -8.52
CA PRO A 46 -15.74 -11.29 -7.23
C PRO A 46 -15.46 -12.78 -7.08
N LYS A 47 -16.45 -13.64 -7.41
CA LYS A 47 -16.28 -15.10 -7.34
C LYS A 47 -15.20 -15.63 -8.30
N LYS A 48 -15.09 -15.04 -9.48
CA LYS A 48 -14.10 -15.44 -10.48
C LYS A 48 -12.69 -15.00 -10.06
N CYS A 49 -12.57 -13.76 -9.57
CA CYS A 49 -11.32 -13.19 -9.06
C CYS A 49 -10.74 -14.06 -7.93
N GLN A 50 -11.56 -14.39 -6.92
CA GLN A 50 -11.17 -15.30 -5.84
C GLN A 50 -10.67 -16.65 -6.38
N ASN A 51 -11.46 -17.30 -7.25
CA ASN A 51 -11.11 -18.62 -7.78
C ASN A 51 -9.83 -18.60 -8.62
N ASP A 52 -9.63 -17.55 -9.42
CA ASP A 52 -8.45 -17.38 -10.27
C ASP A 52 -7.20 -17.10 -9.43
N CYS A 53 -7.31 -16.29 -8.36
CA CYS A 53 -6.24 -16.07 -7.39
C CYS A 53 -5.84 -17.39 -6.70
N VAL A 54 -6.81 -18.14 -6.16
CA VAL A 54 -6.55 -19.42 -5.50
C VAL A 54 -5.88 -20.41 -6.46
N ARG A 55 -6.42 -20.58 -7.67
CA ARG A 55 -5.86 -21.49 -8.68
C ARG A 55 -4.43 -21.13 -9.07
N THR A 56 -4.07 -19.85 -9.06
CA THR A 56 -2.74 -19.38 -9.48
C THR A 56 -1.71 -19.47 -8.35
N HIS A 57 -2.11 -19.21 -7.11
CA HIS A 57 -1.18 -19.06 -5.98
C HIS A 57 -1.14 -20.26 -5.04
N GLN A 58 -2.20 -21.04 -4.93
CA GLN A 58 -2.24 -22.22 -4.07
C GLN A 58 -1.20 -23.29 -4.48
N PRO A 59 -0.99 -23.58 -5.79
CA PRO A 59 0.06 -24.52 -6.20
C PRO A 59 1.49 -24.02 -5.91
N LYS A 60 1.66 -22.72 -5.63
CA LYS A 60 2.95 -22.11 -5.28
C LYS A 60 3.25 -22.16 -3.77
N GLY A 61 2.40 -22.83 -2.99
CA GLY A 61 2.55 -22.94 -1.54
C GLY A 61 2.14 -21.69 -0.75
N ARG A 62 1.45 -20.74 -1.39
CA ARG A 62 0.93 -19.54 -0.72
C ARG A 62 -0.36 -19.87 0.04
N THR A 63 -0.53 -19.29 1.20
CA THR A 63 -1.73 -19.44 2.05
C THR A 63 -2.47 -18.10 2.19
N GLY A 64 -3.67 -18.13 2.77
CA GLY A 64 -4.44 -16.90 2.98
C GLY A 64 -4.83 -16.19 1.68
N ILE A 65 -5.04 -16.94 0.60
CA ILE A 65 -5.28 -16.35 -0.73
C ILE A 65 -6.68 -15.74 -0.79
N GLU A 66 -6.75 -14.45 -1.04
CA GLU A 66 -7.96 -13.66 -1.22
C GLU A 66 -7.93 -12.93 -2.57
N GLY A 67 -9.04 -12.91 -3.28
CA GLY A 67 -9.23 -12.16 -4.52
C GLY A 67 -10.25 -11.05 -4.30
N ILE A 68 -9.79 -9.80 -4.31
CA ILE A 68 -10.61 -8.60 -4.09
C ILE A 68 -10.78 -7.80 -5.38
N CYS A 69 -11.99 -7.28 -5.58
CA CYS A 69 -12.28 -6.35 -6.66
C CYS A 69 -12.10 -4.91 -6.18
N VAL A 70 -11.10 -4.21 -6.69
CA VAL A 70 -10.78 -2.84 -6.29
C VAL A 70 -11.05 -1.89 -7.45
N LYS A 71 -11.76 -0.80 -7.16
CA LYS A 71 -11.98 0.27 -8.13
C LYS A 71 -10.72 1.14 -8.20
N THR A 72 -10.18 1.34 -9.40
CA THR A 72 -9.00 2.18 -9.63
C THR A 72 -9.36 3.61 -10.01
N GLU A 73 -8.37 4.51 -9.99
CA GLU A 73 -8.50 5.91 -10.41
C GLU A 73 -9.01 6.05 -11.86
N ASN A 74 -8.73 5.06 -12.71
CA ASN A 74 -9.16 5.02 -14.10
C ASN A 74 -10.64 4.59 -14.27
N LYS A 75 -11.41 4.54 -13.19
CA LYS A 75 -12.81 4.04 -13.15
C LYS A 75 -12.96 2.58 -13.59
N THR A 76 -11.88 1.82 -13.68
CA THR A 76 -11.95 0.37 -13.90
C THR A 76 -12.11 -0.36 -12.58
N ILE A 77 -12.69 -1.55 -12.62
CA ILE A 77 -12.71 -2.47 -11.49
C ILE A 77 -11.75 -3.59 -11.80
N ASP A 78 -10.71 -3.70 -10.99
CA ASP A 78 -9.60 -4.62 -11.21
C ASP A 78 -9.59 -5.70 -10.14
N CYS A 79 -9.06 -6.86 -10.49
CA CYS A 79 -8.88 -7.97 -9.57
C CYS A 79 -7.49 -7.91 -8.95
N TRP A 80 -7.42 -7.97 -7.63
CA TRP A 80 -6.20 -8.02 -6.84
C TRP A 80 -6.17 -9.29 -6.01
N CYS A 81 -5.05 -10.00 -6.01
CA CYS A 81 -4.84 -11.20 -5.21
C CYS A 81 -3.99 -10.86 -3.99
N GLY A 82 -4.57 -10.96 -2.79
CA GLY A 82 -3.86 -10.97 -1.52
C GLY A 82 -3.45 -12.40 -1.15
N TYR A 83 -2.27 -12.61 -0.59
CA TYR A 83 -1.85 -13.88 0.00
C TYR A 83 -0.69 -13.67 0.97
N ASP A 84 -0.54 -14.59 1.92
CA ASP A 84 0.54 -14.50 2.90
C ASP A 84 1.86 -15.01 2.31
N MET A 85 2.94 -14.25 2.51
CA MET A 85 4.31 -14.73 2.30
C MET A 85 4.87 -15.21 3.65
N PHE A 86 5.21 -16.50 3.73
CA PHE A 86 5.93 -17.10 4.87
C PHE A 86 7.40 -16.69 4.89
#